data_AF-A0A2D4FUW8-F1
#
_entry.id   AF-A0A2D4FUW8-F1
#
_cell.length_a   1.000
_cell.length_b   1.000
_cell.length_c   1.000
_cell.angle_alpha   90.00
_cell.angle_beta   90.00
_cell.angle_gamma   90.00
#
_symmetry.space_group_name_H-M   'P 1'
#
loop_
_entity.id
_entity.type
_entity.pdbx_description
1 polymer ?
#
loop_
_entity_poly.entity_id
_entity_poly.type
_entity_poly.pdbx_seq_one_letter_code
_entity_poly.pdbx_strand_id
1 'polypeptide(L)'
;CELQYPDILNFPDDLIHVEKACQVSAEILRKNLDQMSKQISDLQHDVNNFPSRTEEKDKFVEKMTSFVKEAQEQYEKLRMMHANMENLYRELGQYFLFDTNKISIEEFFTNLRNFKNMFVQAVKENQKRREMEEKMRRAKLAKEKAEKERQEKQKKREQLIDMNSEGDETGVMDSLLEALQSGAAFRRKRGARQVRGWGTMNLL
;
A
#
# COMPACT_ATOMS: atom_id res chain seq x y z
N CYS A 1 14.06 -2.16 2.39
CA CYS A 1 13.56 -2.28 1.01
C CYS A 1 13.61 -0.94 0.29
N GLU A 2 12.78 0.04 0.63
CA GLU A 2 12.61 1.29 -0.15
C GLU A 2 13.89 2.00 -0.62
N LEU A 3 14.97 2.04 0.18
CA LEU A 3 16.20 2.78 -0.18
C LEU A 3 17.25 1.97 -0.94
N GLN A 4 17.28 0.66 -0.75
CA GLN A 4 18.40 -0.21 -1.18
C GLN A 4 17.94 -1.35 -2.10
N TYR A 5 16.67 -1.74 -2.01
CA TYR A 5 16.05 -2.85 -2.74
C TYR A 5 14.60 -2.48 -3.08
N PRO A 6 14.39 -1.51 -3.98
CA PRO A 6 13.06 -1.02 -4.34
C PRO A 6 12.21 -2.07 -5.05
N ASP A 7 12.82 -3.01 -5.77
CA ASP A 7 12.10 -4.06 -6.51
C ASP A 7 11.27 -4.96 -5.58
N ILE A 8 11.71 -5.13 -4.34
CA ILE A 8 10.97 -5.89 -3.32
C ILE A 8 9.61 -5.24 -3.03
N LEU A 9 9.45 -3.92 -3.21
CA LEU A 9 8.17 -3.26 -2.93
C LEU A 9 7.00 -3.77 -3.79
N ASN A 10 7.30 -4.44 -4.91
CA ASN A 10 6.31 -4.93 -5.86
C ASN A 10 5.82 -6.35 -5.55
N PHE A 11 6.47 -7.09 -4.64
CA PHE A 11 6.03 -8.46 -4.32
C PHE A 11 4.55 -8.59 -3.93
N PRO A 12 3.90 -7.60 -3.27
CA PRO A 12 2.47 -7.69 -2.96
C PRO A 12 1.59 -7.81 -4.21
N ASP A 13 2.04 -7.27 -5.34
CA ASP A 13 1.36 -7.29 -6.63
C ASP A 13 1.54 -8.64 -7.35
N ASP A 14 2.63 -9.37 -7.09
CA ASP A 14 2.82 -10.72 -7.60
C ASP A 14 1.92 -11.75 -6.87
N LEU A 15 1.47 -11.41 -5.66
CA LEU A 15 0.65 -12.26 -4.80
C LEU A 15 -0.86 -11.96 -4.92
N ILE A 16 -1.37 -11.91 -6.16
CA ILE A 16 -2.78 -11.52 -6.44
C ILE A 16 -3.83 -12.51 -5.91
N HIS A 17 -3.51 -13.80 -5.86
CA HIS A 17 -4.48 -14.84 -5.48
C HIS A 17 -4.49 -15.19 -3.98
N VAL A 18 -3.53 -14.66 -3.21
CA VAL A 18 -3.39 -14.98 -1.77
C VAL A 18 -4.65 -14.60 -0.98
N GLU A 19 -5.29 -13.48 -1.31
CA GLU A 19 -6.54 -13.03 -0.63
C GLU A 19 -7.70 -14.01 -0.84
N LYS A 20 -7.75 -14.65 -2.03
CA LYS A 20 -8.77 -15.66 -2.31
C LYS A 20 -8.41 -16.99 -1.66
N ALA A 21 -7.14 -17.39 -1.74
CA ALA A 21 -6.65 -18.66 -1.23
C ALA A 21 -6.88 -18.83 0.27
N CYS A 22 -6.75 -17.76 1.06
CA CYS A 22 -6.98 -17.82 2.51
C CYS A 22 -8.47 -18.00 2.91
N GLN A 23 -9.41 -17.81 1.97
CA GLN A 23 -10.85 -17.94 2.22
C GLN A 23 -11.39 -19.33 1.84
N VAL A 24 -10.54 -20.20 1.27
CA VAL A 24 -10.93 -21.52 0.77
C VAL A 24 -10.62 -22.57 1.84
N SER A 25 -11.62 -23.33 2.28
CA SER A 25 -11.39 -24.46 3.18
C SER A 25 -11.01 -25.72 2.40
N ALA A 26 -9.82 -26.26 2.69
CA ALA A 26 -9.36 -27.51 2.10
C ALA A 26 -10.27 -28.70 2.46
N GLU A 27 -10.79 -28.71 3.69
CA GLU A 27 -11.70 -29.77 4.14
C GLU A 27 -13.03 -29.77 3.35
N ILE A 28 -13.62 -28.59 3.16
CA ILE A 28 -14.87 -28.46 2.39
C ILE A 28 -14.65 -28.86 0.92
N LEU A 29 -13.52 -28.45 0.32
CA LEU A 29 -13.18 -28.85 -1.05
C LEU A 29 -13.12 -30.38 -1.20
N ARG A 30 -12.41 -31.06 -0.30
CA ARG A 30 -12.33 -32.52 -0.30
C ARG A 30 -13.71 -33.17 -0.16
N LYS A 31 -14.52 -32.72 0.82
CA LYS A 31 -15.88 -33.24 1.02
C LYS A 31 -16.75 -33.07 -0.22
N ASN A 32 -16.66 -31.93 -0.91
CA ASN A 32 -17.43 -31.67 -2.12
C ASN A 32 -17.02 -32.61 -3.28
N LEU A 33 -15.72 -32.88 -3.43
CA LEU A 33 -15.22 -33.83 -4.43
C LEU A 33 -15.66 -35.26 -4.11
N ASP A 34 -15.56 -35.68 -2.85
CA ASP A 34 -15.99 -37.02 -2.43
C ASP A 34 -17.50 -37.20 -2.64
N GLN A 35 -18.30 -36.17 -2.31
CA GLN A 35 -19.73 -36.16 -2.54
C GLN A 35 -20.07 -36.24 -4.03
N MET A 36 -19.39 -35.45 -4.88
CA MET A 36 -19.60 -35.47 -6.33
C MET A 36 -19.29 -36.86 -6.90
N SER A 37 -18.16 -37.46 -6.51
CA SER A 37 -17.79 -38.81 -6.91
C SER A 37 -18.87 -39.83 -6.55
N LYS A 38 -19.38 -39.74 -5.31
CA LYS A 38 -20.43 -40.64 -4.84
C LYS A 38 -21.72 -40.47 -5.64
N GLN A 39 -22.18 -39.24 -5.85
CA GLN A 39 -23.41 -38.96 -6.59
C GLN A 39 -23.33 -39.43 -8.06
N ILE A 40 -22.17 -39.30 -8.70
CA ILE A 40 -21.94 -39.83 -10.04
C ILE A 40 -21.98 -41.37 -10.03
N SER A 41 -21.38 -42.00 -9.04
CA SER A 41 -21.40 -43.46 -8.88
C SER A 41 -22.80 -44.01 -8.63
N ASP A 42 -23.57 -43.35 -7.76
CA ASP A 42 -24.95 -43.70 -7.45
C ASP A 42 -25.82 -43.57 -8.72
N LEU A 43 -25.69 -42.48 -9.47
CA LEU A 43 -26.41 -42.31 -10.74
C LEU A 43 -26.01 -43.36 -11.79
N GLN A 44 -24.72 -43.70 -11.89
CA GLN A 44 -24.25 -44.77 -12.78
C GLN A 44 -24.89 -46.12 -12.42
N HIS A 45 -25.02 -46.41 -11.12
CA HIS A 45 -25.67 -47.61 -10.63
C HIS A 45 -27.17 -47.62 -10.98
N ASP A 46 -27.87 -46.50 -10.75
CA ASP A 46 -29.29 -46.37 -11.08
C ASP A 46 -29.56 -46.53 -12.58
N VAL A 47 -28.68 -45.97 -13.44
CA VAL A 47 -28.76 -46.14 -14.90
C VAL A 47 -28.55 -47.60 -15.30
N ASN A 48 -27.58 -48.29 -14.69
CA ASN A 48 -27.26 -49.69 -15.02
C ASN A 48 -28.36 -50.67 -14.59
N ASN A 49 -29.07 -50.35 -13.51
CA ASN A 49 -30.15 -51.18 -12.97
C ASN A 49 -31.54 -50.72 -13.42
N PHE A 50 -31.62 -49.69 -14.27
CA PHE A 50 -32.88 -49.17 -14.73
C PHE A 50 -33.60 -50.21 -15.60
N PRO A 51 -34.90 -50.47 -15.37
CA PRO A 51 -35.63 -51.46 -16.13
C PRO A 51 -35.65 -51.13 -17.63
N SER A 52 -35.70 -52.17 -18.46
CA SER A 52 -35.77 -52.03 -19.92
C SER A 52 -37.00 -51.23 -20.34
N ARG A 53 -36.79 -50.30 -21.28
CA ARG A 53 -37.76 -49.31 -21.76
C ARG A 53 -39.13 -49.92 -22.07
N THR A 54 -40.13 -49.57 -21.28
CA THR A 54 -41.55 -49.94 -21.51
C THR A 54 -42.31 -48.90 -22.33
N GLU A 55 -41.87 -47.64 -22.32
CA GLU A 55 -42.52 -46.55 -23.05
C GLU A 55 -41.55 -45.87 -24.04
N GLU A 56 -42.01 -45.65 -25.27
CA GLU A 56 -41.21 -45.04 -26.35
C GLU A 56 -40.80 -43.57 -26.07
N LYS A 57 -41.44 -42.93 -25.09
CA LYS A 57 -41.12 -41.56 -24.66
C LYS A 57 -40.06 -41.50 -23.56
N ASP A 58 -39.76 -42.61 -22.88
CA ASP A 58 -38.80 -42.62 -21.79
C ASP A 58 -37.37 -42.49 -22.33
N LYS A 59 -36.71 -41.37 -22.11
CA LYS A 59 -35.32 -41.13 -22.54
C LYS A 59 -34.32 -41.14 -21.38
N PHE A 60 -34.72 -41.65 -20.21
CA PHE A 60 -33.91 -41.59 -19.00
C PHE A 60 -32.53 -42.22 -19.21
N VAL A 61 -32.47 -43.50 -19.59
CA VAL A 61 -31.20 -44.23 -19.78
C VAL A 61 -30.34 -43.57 -20.88
N GLU A 62 -30.94 -43.17 -22.00
CA GLU A 62 -30.23 -42.48 -23.10
C GLU A 62 -29.54 -41.20 -22.61
N LYS A 63 -30.29 -40.32 -21.93
CA LYS A 63 -29.78 -39.01 -21.49
C LYS A 63 -28.83 -39.13 -20.31
N MET A 64 -29.15 -39.98 -19.34
CA MET A 64 -28.35 -40.13 -18.13
C MET A 64 -27.05 -40.88 -18.39
N THR A 65 -27.01 -41.82 -19.34
CA THR A 65 -25.74 -42.45 -19.75
C THR A 65 -24.77 -41.42 -20.34
N SER A 66 -25.26 -40.53 -21.22
CA SER A 66 -24.44 -39.44 -21.78
C SER A 66 -23.97 -38.49 -20.68
N PHE A 67 -24.89 -38.08 -19.78
CA PHE A 67 -24.57 -37.18 -18.69
C PHE A 67 -23.53 -37.78 -17.73
N VAL A 68 -23.68 -39.04 -17.32
CA VAL A 68 -22.73 -39.70 -16.41
C VAL A 68 -21.33 -39.71 -17.01
N LYS A 69 -21.21 -40.02 -18.31
CA LYS A 69 -19.92 -39.98 -19.00
C LYS A 69 -19.28 -38.58 -18.97
N GLU A 70 -20.07 -37.54 -19.28
CA GLU A 70 -19.60 -36.15 -19.24
C GLU A 70 -19.23 -35.72 -17.81
N ALA A 71 -20.06 -36.09 -16.82
CA ALA A 71 -19.83 -35.77 -15.41
C ALA A 71 -18.57 -36.44 -14.87
N GLN A 72 -18.31 -37.70 -15.22
CA GLN A 72 -17.06 -38.41 -14.88
C GLN A 72 -15.84 -37.71 -15.47
N GLU A 73 -15.91 -37.26 -16.73
CA GLU A 73 -14.80 -36.55 -17.37
C GLU A 73 -14.50 -35.22 -16.66
N GLN A 74 -15.53 -34.44 -16.31
CA GLN A 74 -15.35 -33.18 -15.59
C GLN A 74 -14.89 -33.40 -14.14
N TYR A 75 -15.41 -34.42 -13.48
CA TYR A 75 -14.97 -34.81 -12.14
C TYR A 75 -13.48 -35.17 -12.13
N GLU A 76 -13.01 -35.96 -13.10
CA GLU A 76 -11.60 -36.35 -13.14
C GLU A 76 -10.68 -35.15 -13.36
N LYS A 77 -11.09 -34.17 -14.18
CA LYS A 77 -10.35 -32.90 -14.33
C LYS A 77 -10.25 -32.17 -12.99
N LEU A 78 -11.35 -32.04 -12.26
CA LEU A 78 -11.38 -31.39 -10.95
C LEU A 78 -10.52 -32.13 -9.93
N ARG A 79 -10.59 -33.46 -9.90
CA ARG A 79 -9.78 -34.33 -9.05
C ARG A 79 -8.29 -34.15 -9.32
N MET A 80 -7.89 -34.11 -10.59
CA MET A 80 -6.49 -33.89 -10.98
C MET A 80 -6.01 -32.48 -10.59
N MET A 81 -6.83 -31.45 -10.77
CA MET A 81 -6.52 -30.09 -10.32
C MET A 81 -6.34 -30.02 -8.80
N HIS A 82 -7.19 -30.69 -8.02
CA HIS A 82 -7.09 -30.76 -6.57
C HIS A 82 -5.82 -31.50 -6.12
N ALA A 83 -5.51 -32.65 -6.72
CA ALA A 83 -4.29 -33.40 -6.42
C ALA A 83 -3.03 -32.57 -6.72
N ASN A 84 -3.02 -31.82 -7.83
CA ASN A 84 -1.95 -30.90 -8.17
C ASN A 84 -1.82 -29.75 -7.15
N MET A 85 -2.94 -29.17 -6.72
CA MET A 85 -2.97 -28.14 -5.68
C MET A 85 -2.34 -28.65 -4.37
N GLU A 86 -2.71 -29.85 -3.91
CA GLU A 86 -2.11 -30.45 -2.71
C GLU A 86 -0.62 -30.72 -2.88
N ASN A 87 -0.19 -31.09 -4.09
CA ASN A 87 1.23 -31.29 -4.39
C ASN A 87 2.03 -29.99 -4.32
N LEU A 88 1.53 -28.91 -4.93
CA LEU A 88 2.16 -27.59 -4.86
C LEU A 88 2.26 -27.10 -3.41
N TYR A 89 1.25 -27.39 -2.58
CA TYR A 89 1.33 -27.05 -1.15
C TYR A 89 2.43 -27.84 -0.41
N ARG A 90 2.61 -29.13 -0.72
CA ARG A 90 3.72 -29.93 -0.17
C ARG A 90 5.07 -29.40 -0.63
N GLU A 91 5.20 -29.00 -1.88
CA GLU A 91 6.41 -28.37 -2.42
C GLU A 91 6.72 -27.05 -1.71
N LEU A 92 5.71 -26.23 -1.41
CA LEU A 92 5.89 -25.03 -0.57
C LEU A 92 6.42 -25.39 0.82
N GLY A 93 5.88 -26.45 1.44
CA GLY A 93 6.35 -26.97 2.71
C GLY A 93 7.83 -27.38 2.68
N GLN A 94 8.26 -28.03 1.61
CA GLN A 94 9.67 -28.38 1.42
C GLN A 94 10.55 -27.16 1.15
N TYR A 95 10.08 -26.22 0.33
CA TYR A 95 10.85 -25.04 -0.05
C TYR A 95 11.04 -24.04 1.11
N PHE A 96 9.97 -23.79 1.87
CA PHE A 96 9.99 -22.88 3.02
C PHE A 96 10.21 -23.59 4.37
N LEU A 97 10.45 -24.90 4.35
CA LEU A 97 10.79 -25.74 5.50
C LEU A 97 9.75 -25.70 6.64
N PHE A 98 8.47 -25.91 6.31
CA PHE A 98 7.39 -26.05 7.29
C PHE A 98 6.61 -27.37 7.14
N ASP A 99 5.97 -27.81 8.22
CA ASP A 99 5.20 -29.05 8.26
C ASP A 99 3.77 -28.82 7.75
N THR A 100 3.47 -29.34 6.56
CA THR A 100 2.17 -29.22 5.90
C THR A 100 1.04 -29.97 6.62
N ASN A 101 1.35 -30.82 7.59
CA ASN A 101 0.32 -31.50 8.41
C ASN A 101 -0.09 -30.66 9.63
N LYS A 102 0.75 -29.70 10.04
CA LYS A 102 0.49 -28.82 11.18
C LYS A 102 -0.15 -27.50 10.78
N ILE A 103 0.16 -27.02 9.57
CA ILE A 103 -0.36 -25.78 9.04
C ILE A 103 -1.28 -26.15 7.88
N SER A 104 -2.56 -25.79 7.98
CA SER A 104 -3.50 -25.99 6.87
C SER A 104 -3.26 -24.98 5.74
N ILE A 105 -3.75 -25.29 4.55
CA ILE A 105 -3.59 -24.43 3.36
C ILE A 105 -4.16 -23.03 3.63
N GLU A 106 -5.37 -22.97 4.18
CA GLU A 106 -6.04 -21.73 4.54
C GLU A 106 -5.28 -20.92 5.60
N GLU A 107 -4.69 -21.59 6.59
CA GLU A 107 -3.90 -20.93 7.63
C GLU A 107 -2.60 -20.35 7.06
N PHE A 108 -1.89 -21.12 6.23
CA PHE A 108 -0.69 -20.66 5.55
C PHE A 108 -0.95 -19.38 4.74
N PHE A 109 -1.98 -19.38 3.88
CA PHE A 109 -2.31 -18.22 3.07
C PHE A 109 -2.88 -17.07 3.90
N THR A 110 -3.57 -17.35 5.02
CA THR A 110 -4.00 -16.32 5.98
C THR A 110 -2.79 -15.59 6.56
N ASN A 111 -1.77 -16.33 7.00
CA ASN A 111 -0.55 -15.76 7.55
C ASN A 111 0.20 -14.93 6.49
N LEU A 112 0.31 -15.46 5.26
CA LEU A 112 0.95 -14.74 4.15
C LEU A 112 0.21 -13.46 3.77
N ARG A 113 -1.13 -13.49 3.73
CA ARG A 113 -1.96 -12.30 3.53
C ARG A 113 -1.71 -11.26 4.61
N ASN A 114 -1.70 -11.68 5.87
CA ASN A 114 -1.49 -10.77 7.00
C ASN A 114 -0.11 -10.12 6.90
N PHE A 115 0.94 -10.89 6.59
CA PHE A 115 2.28 -10.37 6.33
C PHE A 115 2.29 -9.35 5.19
N LYS A 116 1.68 -9.66 4.04
CA LYS A 116 1.54 -8.74 2.90
C LYS A 116 0.88 -7.42 3.33
N ASN A 117 -0.22 -7.49 4.07
CA ASN A 117 -0.95 -6.30 4.52
C ASN A 117 -0.11 -5.46 5.50
N MET A 118 0.57 -6.11 6.45
CA MET A 118 1.49 -5.44 7.37
C MET A 118 2.64 -4.76 6.63
N PHE A 119 3.21 -5.41 5.61
CA PHE A 119 4.27 -4.84 4.80
C PHE A 119 3.82 -3.57 4.08
N VAL A 120 2.68 -3.64 3.37
CA VAL A 120 2.11 -2.48 2.64
C VAL A 120 1.80 -1.33 3.61
N GLN A 121 1.28 -1.65 4.80
CA GLN A 121 1.00 -0.66 5.82
C GLN A 121 2.28 -0.01 6.36
N ALA A 122 3.31 -0.80 6.65
CA ALA A 122 4.60 -0.29 7.13
C ALA A 122 5.29 0.62 6.11
N VAL A 123 5.19 0.32 4.80
CA VAL A 123 5.68 1.19 3.72
C VAL A 123 4.96 2.55 3.76
N LYS A 124 3.63 2.55 3.86
CA LYS A 124 2.83 3.79 3.96
C LYS A 124 3.19 4.60 5.21
N GLU A 125 3.38 3.94 6.35
CA GLU A 125 3.73 4.58 7.62
C GLU A 125 5.14 5.18 7.57
N ASN A 126 6.11 4.50 6.96
CA ASN A 126 7.45 5.03 6.73
C ASN A 126 7.43 6.29 5.87
N GLN A 127 6.63 6.31 4.81
CA GLN A 127 6.47 7.49 3.96
C GLN A 127 5.88 8.67 4.76
N LYS A 128 4.80 8.46 5.51
CA LYS A 128 4.21 9.49 6.37
C LYS A 128 5.20 10.03 7.40
N ARG A 129 5.99 9.15 8.01
CA ARG A 129 7.02 9.52 8.99
C ARG A 129 8.08 10.41 8.36
N ARG A 130 8.61 10.05 7.17
CA ARG A 130 9.58 10.89 6.44
C ARG A 130 9.02 12.27 6.10
N GLU A 131 7.78 12.35 5.66
CA GLU A 131 7.11 13.63 5.36
C GLU A 131 6.96 14.51 6.59
N MET A 132 6.60 13.91 7.74
CA MET A 132 6.49 14.62 9.00
C MET A 132 7.86 15.12 9.50
N GLU A 133 8.89 14.28 9.43
CA GLU A 133 10.26 14.64 9.81
C GLU A 133 10.80 15.80 8.96
N GLU A 134 10.59 15.77 7.64
CA GLU A 134 11.02 16.84 6.74
C GLU A 134 10.24 18.15 6.99
N LYS A 135 8.93 18.05 7.27
CA LYS A 135 8.12 19.21 7.64
C LYS A 135 8.60 19.84 8.95
N MET A 136 8.91 19.03 9.97
CA MET A 136 9.47 19.51 11.24
C MET A 136 10.84 20.14 11.06
N ARG A 137 11.73 19.53 10.26
CA ARG A 137 13.05 20.06 9.95
C ARG A 137 12.96 21.44 9.29
N ARG A 138 12.09 21.60 8.28
CA ARG A 138 11.84 22.89 7.62
C ARG A 138 11.29 23.94 8.57
N ALA A 139 10.36 23.56 9.44
CA ALA A 139 9.80 24.47 10.44
C ALA A 139 10.86 24.95 11.46
N LYS A 140 11.76 24.05 11.90
CA LYS A 140 12.87 24.40 12.80
C LYS A 140 13.85 25.36 12.14
N LEU A 141 14.28 25.07 10.90
CA LEU A 141 15.18 25.95 10.13
C LEU A 141 14.56 27.33 9.87
N ALA A 142 13.26 27.40 9.60
CA ALA A 142 12.56 28.67 9.42
C ALA A 142 12.51 29.50 10.70
N LYS A 143 12.26 28.86 11.86
CA LYS A 143 12.28 29.53 13.17
C LYS A 143 13.67 30.04 13.53
N GLU A 144 14.71 29.22 13.37
CA GLU A 144 16.10 29.62 13.64
C GLU A 144 16.54 30.79 12.76
N LYS A 145 16.17 30.77 11.47
CA LYS A 145 16.44 31.88 10.55
C LYS A 145 15.70 33.16 10.96
N ALA A 146 14.42 33.06 11.31
CA ALA A 146 13.63 34.22 11.75
C ALA A 146 14.19 34.83 13.05
N GLU A 147 14.67 33.99 13.97
CA GLU A 147 15.30 34.44 15.21
C GLU A 147 16.65 35.13 14.96
N LYS A 148 17.48 34.55 14.10
CA LYS A 148 18.75 35.19 13.68
C LYS A 148 18.51 36.55 13.00
N GLU A 149 17.53 36.64 12.10
CA GLU A 149 17.16 37.90 11.44
C GLU A 149 16.62 38.94 12.45
N ARG A 150 15.89 38.51 13.49
CA ARG A 150 15.44 39.40 14.58
C ARG A 150 16.61 39.92 15.41
N GLN A 151 17.53 39.04 15.81
CA GLN A 151 18.72 39.42 16.57
C GLN A 151 19.64 40.35 15.78
N GLU A 152 19.86 40.11 14.49
CA GLU A 152 20.63 41.01 13.62
C GLU A 152 19.96 42.39 13.48
N LYS A 153 18.63 42.43 13.39
CA LYS A 153 17.87 43.68 13.33
C LYS A 153 17.92 44.44 14.66
N GLN A 154 17.91 43.73 15.79
CA GLN A 154 18.06 44.33 17.11
C GLN A 154 19.47 44.89 17.31
N LYS A 155 20.53 44.12 17.03
CA LYS A 155 21.92 44.62 17.10
C LYS A 155 22.16 45.84 16.21
N LYS A 156 21.60 45.86 15.00
CA LYS A 156 21.67 47.03 14.11
C LYS A 156 20.91 48.26 14.64
N ARG A 157 19.87 48.06 15.46
CA ARG A 157 19.17 49.16 16.16
C ARG A 157 19.96 49.66 17.35
N GLU A 158 20.55 48.75 18.13
CA GLU A 158 21.42 49.08 19.27
C GLU A 158 22.67 49.85 18.81
N GLN A 159 23.24 49.54 17.64
CA GLN A 159 24.34 50.33 17.06
C GLN A 159 23.98 51.79 16.71
N LEU A 160 22.69 52.12 16.57
CA LEU A 160 22.25 53.49 16.30
C LEU A 160 21.97 54.27 17.60
N ILE A 161 21.90 53.59 18.75
CA ILE A 161 21.54 54.18 20.04
C ILE A 161 22.35 53.49 21.13
N ASP A 162 23.48 54.07 21.54
CA ASP A 162 24.22 53.59 22.71
C ASP A 162 23.64 54.18 24.00
N MET A 163 22.58 53.53 24.52
CA MET A 163 21.92 53.93 25.78
C MET A 163 22.75 53.61 27.03
N ASN A 164 23.91 52.95 26.91
CA ASN A 164 24.74 52.52 28.04
C ASN A 164 26.03 53.33 28.19
N SER A 165 26.26 54.35 27.36
CA SER A 165 27.34 55.30 27.58
C SER A 165 26.96 56.22 28.75
N GLU A 166 27.69 56.14 29.86
CA GLU A 166 27.50 56.95 31.09
C GLU A 166 27.99 58.42 30.92
N GLY A 167 27.74 59.03 29.76
CA GLY A 167 28.15 60.40 29.45
C GLY A 167 26.96 61.26 29.06
N ASP A 168 26.87 62.46 29.64
CA ASP A 168 25.93 63.53 29.25
C ASP A 168 26.32 64.05 27.83
N GLU A 169 26.11 63.23 26.80
CA GLU A 169 26.42 63.57 25.41
C GLU A 169 25.31 64.44 24.82
N THR A 170 25.54 65.75 24.82
CA THR A 170 24.75 66.72 24.04
C THR A 170 25.02 66.49 22.54
N GLY A 171 24.14 65.77 21.85
CA GLY A 171 24.28 65.45 20.41
C GLY A 171 23.61 64.16 19.95
N VAL A 172 23.10 63.34 20.88
CA VAL A 172 22.36 62.10 20.57
C VAL A 172 21.12 62.37 19.71
N MET A 173 20.39 63.45 19.99
CA MET A 173 19.19 63.83 19.22
C MET A 173 19.51 64.26 17.79
N ASP A 174 20.57 65.06 17.59
CA ASP A 174 20.98 65.52 16.26
C ASP A 174 21.49 64.35 15.41
N SER A 175 22.23 63.41 16.03
CA SER A 175 22.67 62.17 15.38
C SER A 175 21.49 61.29 14.94
N LEU A 176 20.42 61.24 15.74
CA LEU A 176 19.18 60.54 15.39
C LEU A 176 18.42 61.22 14.25
N LEU A 177 18.34 62.55 14.27
CA LEU A 177 17.70 63.33 13.21
C LEU A 177 18.46 63.22 11.89
N GLU A 178 19.79 63.22 11.92
CA GLU A 178 20.64 62.99 10.74
C GLU A 178 20.47 61.56 10.20
N ALA A 179 20.39 60.55 11.07
CA ALA A 179 20.12 59.17 10.67
C ALA A 179 18.71 58.98 10.08
N LEU A 180 17.71 59.72 10.55
CA LEU A 180 16.36 59.76 9.99
C LEU A 180 16.33 60.48 8.64
N GLN A 181 17.01 61.62 8.52
CA GLN A 181 17.08 62.43 7.30
C GLN A 181 17.87 61.73 6.19
N SER A 182 18.98 61.08 6.52
CA SER A 182 19.78 60.27 5.58
C SER A 182 19.12 58.92 5.22
N GLY A 183 18.04 58.54 5.92
CA GLY A 183 17.36 57.25 5.75
C GLY A 183 18.11 56.06 6.37
N ALA A 184 19.25 56.29 7.00
CA ALA A 184 20.04 55.26 7.70
C ALA A 184 19.26 54.59 8.85
N ALA A 185 18.29 55.28 9.45
CA ALA A 185 17.38 54.80 10.49
C ALA A 185 16.31 53.81 10.00
N PHE A 186 15.97 53.80 8.70
CA PHE A 186 14.91 52.95 8.13
C PHE A 186 15.48 51.94 7.14
N ARG A 187 16.33 51.03 7.62
CA ARG A 187 16.85 49.92 6.80
C ARG A 187 15.79 48.82 6.63
N ARG A 188 14.76 49.07 5.83
CA ARG A 188 13.78 48.08 5.38
C ARG A 188 14.27 47.46 4.07
N LYS A 189 14.41 46.13 4.03
CA LYS A 189 14.74 45.38 2.81
C LYS A 189 13.55 45.51 1.84
N ARG A 190 13.58 46.48 0.91
CA ARG A 190 12.70 46.47 -0.26
C ARG A 190 13.10 45.23 -1.08
N GLY A 191 12.31 44.17 -1.01
CA GLY A 191 12.43 43.06 -1.94
C GLY A 191 12.31 43.59 -3.36
N ALA A 192 13.19 43.14 -4.25
CA ALA A 192 13.13 43.47 -5.66
C ALA A 192 11.70 43.20 -6.17
N ARG A 193 10.99 44.26 -6.59
CA ARG A 193 9.77 44.10 -7.38
C ARG A 193 10.21 43.51 -8.71
N GLN A 194 10.00 42.21 -8.89
CA GLN A 194 10.05 41.59 -10.20
C GLN A 194 8.95 42.26 -11.03
N VAL A 195 9.35 43.08 -12.00
CA VAL A 195 8.46 43.68 -12.97
C VAL A 195 7.84 42.52 -13.76
N ARG A 196 6.57 42.20 -13.50
CA ARG A 196 5.79 41.29 -14.34
C ARG A 196 5.50 42.05 -15.64
N GLY A 197 6.34 41.84 -16.64
CA GLY A 197 6.02 42.19 -18.02
C GLY A 197 4.77 41.41 -18.44
N TRP A 198 3.77 42.15 -18.91
CA TRP A 198 2.58 41.60 -19.55
C TRP A 198 2.98 40.79 -20.78
N GLY A 199 2.70 39.49 -20.76
CA GLY A 199 2.80 38.60 -21.91
C GLY A 199 1.43 37.98 -22.18
N THR A 200 0.73 38.57 -23.14
CA THR A 200 -0.29 38.00 -24.04
C THR A 200 -1.09 36.78 -23.54
N MET A 201 -2.38 37.01 -23.25
CA MET A 201 -3.43 36.02 -23.44
C MET A 201 -3.45 35.63 -24.93
N ASN A 202 -3.28 34.36 -25.24
CA ASN A 202 -3.84 33.77 -26.44
C ASN A 202 -4.74 32.60 -26.02
N LEU A 203 -6.03 32.79 -26.26
CA LEU A 203 -7.03 31.75 -26.41
C LEU A 203 -6.77 31.04 -27.74
N LEU A 204 -6.60 29.72 -27.69
CA LEU A 204 -7.23 28.72 -28.56
C LEU A 204 -6.99 27.34 -27.93
#